data_AF-A0A6I5NJ20-F1
#
_entry.id   AF-A0A6I5NJ20-F1
#
_cell.length_a   1.000
_cell.length_b   1.000
_cell.length_c   1.000
_cell.angle_alpha   90.00
_cell.angle_beta   90.00
_cell.angle_gamma   90.00
#
_symmetry.space_group_name_H-M   'P 1'
#
loop_
_entity.id
_entity.type
_entity.pdbx_description
1 polymer ?
#
loop_
_entity_poly.entity_id
_entity_poly.type
_entity_poly.pdbx_seq_one_letter_code
_entity_poly.pdbx_strand_id
1 'polypeptide(L)'
;MDSKGLVFVLRQKKDLHFQTAGETEYQVVQDLDIRPGMNQFYPAVTCNKGDGLGPFNLAIYWKRPYRGQGPKAPWYILTNLSEVKQVMAIYRCRWGIEQLFKDCKTGGYNLEETQVNDQRFLALVLLIALAYTFATFHGQRLRQLRLNHYAGRLQEHQETTLRQSDFSLGLYGQRWIYAMELWHHGAVQLIALKPHKRLFFQRGLQTLSLMQKAF
;
A
#
# COMPACT_ATOMS: atom_id res chain seq x y z
N MET A 1 -5.90 -14.32 -21.37
CA MET A 1 -5.44 -13.05 -20.73
C MET A 1 -4.68 -12.22 -21.74
N ASP A 2 -3.72 -12.81 -22.45
CA ASP A 2 -2.98 -12.14 -23.53
C ASP A 2 -3.86 -11.74 -24.72
N SER A 3 -4.83 -12.57 -25.10
CA SER A 3 -5.81 -12.24 -26.15
C SER A 3 -6.67 -11.00 -25.87
N LYS A 4 -6.72 -10.55 -24.60
CA LYS A 4 -7.44 -9.34 -24.17
C LYS A 4 -6.48 -8.16 -23.89
N GLY A 5 -5.18 -8.30 -24.15
CA GLY A 5 -4.15 -7.30 -23.86
C GLY A 5 -3.95 -7.04 -22.36
N LEU A 6 -4.35 -7.97 -21.49
CA LEU A 6 -4.28 -7.80 -20.03
C LEU A 6 -2.90 -8.22 -19.51
N VAL A 7 -2.23 -7.32 -18.81
CA VAL A 7 -1.00 -7.63 -18.07
C VAL A 7 -1.36 -8.17 -16.69
N PHE A 8 -0.69 -9.23 -16.24
CA PHE A 8 -0.93 -9.80 -14.90
C PHE A 8 0.34 -10.23 -14.18
N VAL A 9 0.25 -10.21 -12.84
CA VAL A 9 1.30 -10.64 -11.92
C VAL A 9 0.62 -11.40 -10.78
N LEU A 10 0.62 -12.73 -10.87
CA LEU A 10 -0.14 -13.59 -9.95
C LEU A 10 0.79 -14.42 -9.08
N ARG A 11 0.52 -14.37 -7.77
CA ARG A 11 1.24 -15.20 -6.82
C ARG A 11 0.83 -16.65 -6.95
N GLN A 12 1.81 -17.54 -7.06
CA GLN A 12 1.59 -18.97 -7.02
C GLN A 12 1.98 -19.56 -5.66
N LYS A 13 1.31 -20.66 -5.33
CA LYS A 13 1.63 -21.52 -4.19
C LYS A 13 2.84 -22.40 -4.52
N LYS A 14 3.40 -23.04 -3.50
CA LYS A 14 4.62 -23.86 -3.59
C LYS A 14 4.44 -25.18 -4.37
N ASP A 15 3.20 -25.63 -4.49
CA ASP A 15 2.76 -26.83 -5.21
C ASP A 15 2.43 -26.55 -6.69
N LEU A 16 2.78 -25.36 -7.20
CA LEU A 16 2.63 -25.05 -8.62
C LEU A 16 3.47 -26.02 -9.45
N HIS A 17 2.80 -26.72 -10.35
CA HIS A 17 3.43 -27.53 -11.38
C HIS A 17 3.63 -26.68 -12.63
N PHE A 18 4.83 -26.72 -13.18
CA PHE A 18 5.17 -26.05 -14.42
C PHE A 18 6.07 -26.92 -15.29
N GLN A 19 6.05 -26.66 -16.59
CA GLN A 19 6.87 -27.32 -17.59
C GLN A 19 7.50 -26.25 -18.48
N THR A 20 8.82 -26.37 -18.69
CA THR A 20 9.57 -25.47 -19.55
C THR A 20 9.47 -25.95 -21.00
N ALA A 21 9.51 -25.02 -21.96
CA ALA A 21 9.52 -25.36 -23.37
C ALA A 21 10.68 -26.32 -23.70
N GLY A 22 10.36 -27.52 -24.21
CA GLY A 22 11.33 -28.56 -24.58
C GLY A 22 11.50 -29.67 -23.54
N GLU A 23 10.97 -29.53 -22.33
CA GLU A 23 10.91 -30.62 -21.34
C GLU A 23 9.60 -31.39 -21.46
N THR A 24 9.62 -32.70 -21.23
CA THR A 24 8.43 -33.57 -21.27
C THR A 24 7.72 -33.69 -19.93
N GLU A 25 8.42 -33.43 -18.83
CA GLU A 25 7.89 -33.62 -17.47
C GLU A 25 7.58 -32.29 -16.78
N TYR A 26 6.54 -32.30 -15.94
CA TYR A 26 6.20 -31.18 -15.07
C TYR A 26 7.03 -31.24 -13.80
N GLN A 27 7.65 -30.11 -13.46
CA GLN A 27 8.37 -29.89 -12.21
C GLN A 27 7.49 -29.11 -11.21
N VAL A 28 7.77 -29.23 -9.91
CA VAL A 28 7.09 -28.45 -8.87
C VAL A 28 8.03 -27.35 -8.37
N VAL A 29 7.54 -26.12 -8.23
CA VAL A 29 8.38 -24.97 -7.87
C VAL A 29 9.07 -25.07 -6.50
N GLN A 30 8.55 -25.88 -5.57
CA GLN A 30 9.19 -26.13 -4.27
C GLN A 30 10.39 -27.07 -4.34
N ASP A 31 10.47 -27.91 -5.37
CA ASP A 31 11.54 -28.91 -5.52
C ASP A 31 12.78 -28.29 -6.18
N LEU A 32 12.67 -27.04 -6.66
CA LEU A 32 13.78 -26.25 -7.14
C LEU A 32 14.71 -25.85 -5.98
N ASP A 33 16.03 -25.98 -6.15
CA ASP A 33 17.04 -25.49 -5.19
C ASP A 33 17.13 -23.96 -5.21
N ILE A 34 16.10 -23.30 -4.68
CA ILE A 34 16.05 -21.84 -4.51
C ILE A 34 16.59 -21.50 -3.13
N ARG A 35 17.56 -20.57 -3.05
CA ARG A 35 18.16 -20.10 -1.80
C ARG A 35 17.91 -18.61 -1.58
N PRO A 36 17.96 -18.12 -0.33
CA PRO A 36 17.81 -16.69 -0.05
C PRO A 36 18.85 -15.83 -0.80
N GLY A 37 18.38 -14.85 -1.54
CA GLY A 37 19.17 -13.97 -2.41
C GLY A 37 19.11 -14.34 -3.90
N MET A 38 18.48 -15.45 -4.26
CA MET A 38 18.35 -15.88 -5.65
C MET A 38 17.14 -15.26 -6.34
N ASN A 39 17.29 -15.07 -7.65
CA ASN A 39 16.23 -14.79 -8.60
C ASN A 39 16.38 -15.72 -9.81
N GLN A 40 15.28 -16.27 -10.29
CA GLN A 40 15.23 -17.11 -11.48
C GLN A 40 14.03 -16.70 -12.33
N PHE A 41 14.12 -16.94 -13.64
CA PHE A 41 13.08 -16.59 -14.58
C PHE A 41 12.98 -17.67 -15.65
N TYR A 42 11.78 -18.24 -15.77
CA TYR A 42 11.46 -19.29 -16.72
C TYR A 42 10.48 -18.72 -17.74
N PRO A 43 10.89 -18.46 -18.99
CA PRO A 43 10.01 -17.94 -20.02
C PRO A 43 9.13 -19.06 -20.60
N ALA A 44 7.96 -18.68 -21.10
CA ALA A 44 7.07 -19.55 -21.88
C ALA A 44 6.78 -20.93 -21.25
N VAL A 45 6.55 -20.97 -19.94
CA VAL A 45 6.16 -22.17 -19.20
C VAL A 45 4.67 -22.46 -19.38
N THR A 46 4.33 -23.74 -19.39
CA THR A 46 2.97 -24.25 -19.22
C THR A 46 2.77 -24.66 -17.76
N CYS A 47 1.63 -24.31 -17.17
CA CYS A 47 1.32 -24.57 -15.78
C CYS A 47 0.08 -25.47 -15.63
N ASN A 48 -0.02 -26.14 -14.48
CA ASN A 48 -1.04 -27.15 -14.14
C ASN A 48 -0.97 -28.42 -15.00
N LYS A 49 -0.86 -29.57 -14.34
CA LYS A 49 -0.98 -30.89 -14.96
C LYS A 49 -2.43 -31.04 -15.48
N GLY A 50 -2.63 -31.06 -16.79
CA GLY A 50 -3.94 -31.24 -17.43
C GLY A 50 -4.32 -30.07 -18.34
N ASP A 51 -4.95 -29.05 -17.78
CA ASP A 51 -5.57 -27.94 -18.54
C ASP A 51 -4.58 -27.08 -19.34
N GLY A 52 -3.28 -27.18 -19.07
CA GLY A 52 -2.23 -26.50 -19.83
C GLY A 52 -2.39 -24.98 -19.83
N LEU A 53 -2.17 -24.35 -18.67
CA LEU A 53 -2.26 -22.90 -18.54
C LEU A 53 -0.96 -22.24 -19.02
N GLY A 54 -0.97 -21.60 -20.19
CA GLY A 54 0.20 -20.92 -20.74
C GLY A 54 0.12 -20.72 -22.27
N PRO A 55 1.22 -20.33 -22.92
CA PRO A 55 2.53 -20.08 -22.32
C PRO A 55 2.58 -18.76 -21.53
N PHE A 56 3.17 -18.78 -20.33
CA PHE A 56 3.43 -17.59 -19.51
C PHE A 56 4.85 -17.62 -18.96
N ASN A 57 5.27 -16.56 -18.28
CA ASN A 57 6.57 -16.52 -17.61
C ASN A 57 6.42 -16.79 -16.11
N LEU A 58 7.36 -17.53 -15.54
CA LEU A 58 7.47 -17.79 -14.11
C LEU A 58 8.70 -17.08 -13.55
N ALA A 59 8.47 -16.08 -12.71
CA ALA A 59 9.51 -15.38 -11.97
C ALA A 59 9.61 -15.93 -10.55
N ILE A 60 10.82 -16.29 -10.13
CA ILE A 60 11.12 -16.72 -8.78
C ILE A 60 12.04 -15.69 -8.11
N TYR A 61 11.72 -15.27 -6.89
CA TYR A 61 12.53 -14.30 -6.15
C TYR A 61 12.55 -14.59 -4.65
N TRP A 62 13.73 -14.82 -4.09
CA TRP A 62 13.90 -14.91 -2.64
C TRP A 62 14.76 -13.75 -2.14
N LYS A 63 14.16 -12.79 -1.44
CA LYS A 63 14.93 -11.71 -0.80
C LYS A 63 15.89 -12.29 0.24
N ARG A 64 17.18 -11.95 0.13
CA ARG A 64 18.19 -12.29 1.15
C ARG A 64 17.79 -11.69 2.50
N PRO A 65 17.79 -12.47 3.60
CA PRO A 65 17.61 -11.92 4.93
C PRO A 65 18.81 -11.07 5.33
N TYR A 66 18.56 -9.99 6.05
CA TYR A 66 19.59 -9.12 6.59
C TYR A 66 19.35 -8.91 8.08
N ARG A 67 20.39 -9.05 8.92
CA ARG A 67 20.29 -8.96 10.38
C ARG A 67 19.17 -9.83 10.98
N GLY A 68 19.01 -11.05 10.46
CA GLY A 68 17.95 -11.97 10.88
C GLY A 68 16.53 -11.62 10.41
N GLN A 69 16.35 -10.53 9.66
CA GLN A 69 15.05 -10.11 9.14
C GLN A 69 14.94 -10.42 7.63
N GLY A 70 13.90 -11.14 7.25
CA GLY A 70 13.63 -11.46 5.84
C GLY A 70 12.43 -12.39 5.66
N PRO A 71 11.96 -12.56 4.41
CA PRO A 71 10.90 -13.50 4.11
C PRO A 71 11.36 -14.94 4.30
N LYS A 72 10.52 -15.75 4.95
CA LYS A 72 10.78 -17.17 5.24
C LYS A 72 10.67 -18.08 4.01
N ALA A 73 10.10 -17.59 2.91
CA ALA A 73 9.87 -18.36 1.70
C ALA A 73 10.11 -17.49 0.45
N PRO A 74 10.53 -18.11 -0.68
CA PRO A 74 10.69 -17.42 -1.95
C PRO A 74 9.34 -16.94 -2.50
N TRP A 75 9.38 -16.09 -3.50
CA TRP A 75 8.25 -15.65 -4.28
C TRP A 75 8.15 -16.37 -5.61
N TYR A 76 7.02 -17.04 -5.88
CA TYR A 76 6.72 -17.69 -7.15
C TYR A 76 5.64 -16.90 -7.87
N ILE A 77 5.95 -16.32 -9.03
CA ILE A 77 5.06 -15.35 -9.67
C ILE A 77 4.85 -15.75 -11.13
N LEU A 78 3.60 -16.03 -11.48
CA LEU A 78 3.19 -16.25 -12.86
C LEU A 78 2.77 -14.93 -13.50
N THR A 79 3.27 -14.64 -14.70
CA THR A 79 3.11 -13.34 -15.35
C THR A 79 3.32 -13.44 -16.85
N ASN A 80 2.73 -12.54 -17.62
CA ASN A 80 3.05 -12.34 -19.04
C ASN A 80 4.10 -11.25 -19.29
N LEU A 81 4.68 -10.66 -18.23
CA LEU A 81 5.79 -9.71 -18.35
C LEU A 81 7.11 -10.43 -18.57
N SER A 82 8.00 -9.83 -19.35
CA SER A 82 9.32 -10.38 -19.71
C SER A 82 10.44 -9.98 -18.74
N GLU A 83 10.26 -8.94 -17.93
CA GLU A 83 11.31 -8.43 -17.04
C GLU A 83 11.04 -8.70 -15.55
N VAL A 84 11.93 -9.48 -14.91
CA VAL A 84 11.85 -9.80 -13.47
C VAL A 84 11.75 -8.54 -12.60
N LYS A 85 12.49 -7.48 -12.91
CA LYS A 85 12.47 -6.24 -12.11
C LYS A 85 11.09 -5.60 -12.10
N GLN A 86 10.42 -5.56 -13.25
CA GLN A 86 9.06 -5.02 -13.40
C GLN A 86 8.05 -5.89 -12.64
N VAL A 87 8.13 -7.21 -12.81
CA VAL A 87 7.30 -8.18 -12.10
C VAL A 87 7.39 -7.96 -10.59
N MET A 88 8.60 -7.83 -10.05
CA MET A 88 8.81 -7.59 -8.62
C MET A 88 8.32 -6.21 -8.17
N ALA A 89 8.47 -5.18 -9.01
CA ALA A 89 7.96 -3.84 -8.71
C ALA A 89 6.43 -3.84 -8.59
N ILE A 90 5.73 -4.45 -9.56
CA ILE A 90 4.27 -4.56 -9.56
C ILE A 90 3.79 -5.45 -8.41
N TYR A 91 4.44 -6.60 -8.18
CA TYR A 91 4.04 -7.50 -7.11
C TYR A 91 4.16 -6.87 -5.72
N ARG A 92 5.16 -6.01 -5.48
CA ARG A 92 5.29 -5.27 -4.23
C ARG A 92 4.09 -4.37 -3.95
N CYS A 93 3.43 -3.86 -4.98
CA CYS A 93 2.23 -3.02 -4.84
C CYS A 93 1.00 -3.80 -4.33
N ARG A 94 1.02 -5.15 -4.34
CA ARG A 94 -0.08 -6.01 -3.86
C ARG A 94 -0.52 -5.64 -2.43
N TRP A 95 0.42 -5.25 -1.57
CA TRP A 95 0.13 -4.89 -0.18
C TRP A 95 -0.74 -3.63 -0.04
N GLY A 96 -0.89 -2.83 -1.11
CA GLY A 96 -1.74 -1.64 -1.09
C GLY A 96 -3.20 -1.91 -0.73
N ILE A 97 -3.76 -3.06 -1.16
CA ILE A 97 -5.14 -3.43 -0.81
C ILE A 97 -5.31 -3.75 0.68
N GLU A 98 -4.26 -4.26 1.33
CA GLU A 98 -4.29 -4.55 2.77
C GLU A 98 -4.31 -3.25 3.59
N GLN A 99 -3.69 -2.18 3.09
CA GLN A 99 -3.81 -0.85 3.71
C GLN A 99 -5.23 -0.32 3.59
N LEU A 100 -5.87 -0.43 2.42
CA LEU A 100 -7.27 -0.08 2.24
C LEU A 100 -8.17 -0.85 3.22
N PHE A 101 -8.00 -2.16 3.35
CA PHE A 101 -8.80 -2.96 4.29
C PHE A 101 -8.58 -2.54 5.74
N LYS A 102 -7.35 -2.23 6.14
CA LYS A 102 -7.06 -1.72 7.49
C LYS A 102 -7.76 -0.38 7.73
N ASP A 103 -7.68 0.53 6.77
CA ASP A 103 -8.26 1.88 6.86
C ASP A 103 -9.80 1.87 6.87
N CYS A 104 -10.44 0.91 6.18
CA CYS A 104 -11.89 0.71 6.27
C CYS A 104 -12.36 0.13 7.61
N LYS A 105 -11.51 -0.65 8.29
CA LYS A 105 -11.79 -1.25 9.61
C LYS A 105 -11.33 -0.31 10.73
N THR A 106 -10.64 -0.84 11.73
CA THR A 106 -10.14 -0.12 12.92
C THR A 106 -9.08 0.95 12.63
N GLY A 107 -8.55 1.01 11.40
CA GLY A 107 -7.60 2.04 10.99
C GLY A 107 -8.22 3.40 10.68
N GLY A 108 -9.54 3.46 10.49
CA GLY A 108 -10.22 4.69 10.07
C GLY A 108 -11.73 4.65 10.26
N TYR A 109 -12.44 4.02 9.31
CA TYR A 109 -13.89 4.13 9.21
C TYR A 109 -14.69 3.19 10.12
N ASN A 110 -14.03 2.27 10.84
CA ASN A 110 -14.63 1.35 11.80
C ASN A 110 -15.84 0.58 11.24
N LEU A 111 -15.76 0.15 9.97
CA LEU A 111 -16.87 -0.49 9.27
C LEU A 111 -17.47 -1.69 10.04
N GLU A 112 -16.63 -2.45 10.77
CA GLU A 112 -17.03 -3.61 11.56
C GLU A 112 -17.95 -3.27 12.75
N GLU A 113 -17.97 -2.00 13.20
CA GLU A 113 -18.78 -1.55 14.34
C GLU A 113 -20.12 -0.93 13.90
N THR A 114 -20.38 -0.79 12.60
CA THR A 114 -21.48 0.05 12.10
C THR A 114 -22.89 -0.54 12.28
N GLN A 115 -23.04 -1.80 12.69
CA GLN A 115 -24.31 -2.48 13.03
C GLN A 115 -25.49 -2.20 12.05
N VAL A 116 -25.20 -1.98 10.77
CA VAL A 116 -26.20 -1.69 9.73
C VAL A 116 -26.73 -2.96 9.07
N ASN A 117 -27.94 -2.89 8.50
CA ASN A 117 -28.51 -3.96 7.68
C ASN A 117 -27.87 -4.01 6.27
N ASP A 118 -28.11 -5.10 5.53
CA ASP A 118 -27.46 -5.37 4.23
C ASP A 118 -27.63 -4.25 3.19
N GLN A 119 -28.83 -3.69 3.07
CA GLN A 119 -29.10 -2.60 2.10
C GLN A 119 -28.32 -1.33 2.47
N ARG A 120 -28.30 -0.96 3.76
CA ARG A 120 -27.54 0.18 4.25
C ARG A 120 -26.04 -0.08 4.19
N PHE A 121 -25.60 -1.32 4.38
CA PHE A 121 -24.20 -1.71 4.26
C PHE A 121 -23.67 -1.45 2.86
N LEU A 122 -24.39 -1.85 1.80
CA LEU A 122 -23.98 -1.57 0.43
C LEU A 122 -23.83 -0.07 0.15
N ALA A 123 -24.82 0.73 0.59
CA ALA A 123 -24.77 2.19 0.47
C ALA A 123 -23.59 2.80 1.24
N LEU A 124 -23.32 2.29 2.44
CA LEU A 124 -22.20 2.71 3.28
C LEU A 124 -20.84 2.38 2.64
N VAL A 125 -20.69 1.19 2.03
CA VAL A 125 -19.47 0.81 1.31
C VAL A 125 -19.20 1.76 0.14
N LEU A 126 -20.23 2.13 -0.62
CA LEU A 126 -20.10 3.12 -1.70
C LEU A 126 -19.67 4.49 -1.16
N LEU A 127 -20.29 4.95 -0.07
CA LEU A 127 -19.93 6.21 0.58
C LEU A 127 -18.49 6.20 1.10
N ILE A 128 -18.07 5.10 1.72
CA ILE A 128 -16.69 4.89 2.18
C ILE A 128 -15.73 4.93 1.00
N ALA A 129 -16.04 4.29 -0.13
CA ALA A 129 -15.17 4.31 -1.30
C ALA A 129 -14.93 5.75 -1.82
N LEU A 130 -15.99 6.56 -1.89
CA LEU A 130 -15.88 7.97 -2.26
C LEU A 130 -15.07 8.77 -1.22
N ALA A 131 -15.43 8.65 0.06
CA ALA A 131 -14.75 9.37 1.14
C ALA A 131 -13.26 8.97 1.24
N TYR A 132 -12.93 7.69 1.08
CA TYR A 132 -11.56 7.18 1.04
C TYR A 132 -10.77 7.78 -0.13
N THR A 133 -11.40 7.90 -1.30
CA THR A 133 -10.78 8.52 -2.49
C THR A 133 -10.45 9.98 -2.24
N PHE A 134 -11.39 10.77 -1.70
CA PHE A 134 -11.15 12.16 -1.34
C PHE A 134 -10.05 12.32 -0.29
N ALA A 135 -10.13 11.56 0.81
CA ALA A 135 -9.11 11.59 1.86
C ALA A 135 -7.72 11.21 1.32
N THR A 136 -7.64 10.24 0.41
CA THR A 136 -6.38 9.85 -0.25
C THR A 136 -5.82 10.98 -1.11
N PHE A 137 -6.65 11.64 -1.93
CA PHE A 137 -6.20 12.78 -2.75
C PHE A 137 -5.72 13.96 -1.90
N HIS A 138 -6.42 14.28 -0.83
CA HIS A 138 -5.96 15.31 0.09
C HIS A 138 -4.63 14.94 0.75
N GLY A 139 -4.46 13.68 1.18
CA GLY A 139 -3.20 13.18 1.70
C GLY A 139 -2.04 13.31 0.71
N GLN A 140 -2.26 12.91 -0.54
CA GLN A 140 -1.29 13.05 -1.62
C GLN A 140 -0.91 14.52 -1.84
N ARG A 141 -1.89 15.42 -1.85
CA ARG A 141 -1.65 16.86 -1.99
C ARG A 141 -0.85 17.43 -0.81
N LEU A 142 -1.15 17.02 0.42
CA LEU A 142 -0.37 17.39 1.60
C LEU A 142 1.09 16.91 1.52
N ARG A 143 1.33 15.71 0.96
CA ARG A 143 2.70 15.22 0.72
C ARG A 143 3.42 16.01 -0.36
N GLN A 144 2.75 16.34 -1.45
CA GLN A 144 3.33 17.15 -2.54
C GLN A 144 3.75 18.54 -2.03
N LEU A 145 2.94 19.14 -1.15
CA LEU A 145 3.26 20.41 -0.47
C LEU A 145 4.26 20.24 0.69
N ARG A 146 4.74 19.01 0.94
CA ARG A 146 5.66 18.66 2.03
C ARG A 146 5.16 19.05 3.42
N LEU A 147 3.84 19.07 3.64
CA LEU A 147 3.21 19.44 4.92
C LEU A 147 3.04 18.25 5.89
N ASN A 148 3.43 17.05 5.47
CA ASN A 148 3.32 15.81 6.25
C ASN A 148 4.06 15.84 7.61
N HIS A 149 5.07 16.70 7.76
CA HIS A 149 5.79 16.88 9.02
C HIS A 149 5.02 17.67 10.08
N TYR A 150 3.99 18.43 9.69
CA TYR A 150 3.09 19.14 10.61
C TYR A 150 1.74 18.45 10.73
N ALA A 151 1.18 17.99 9.62
CA ALA A 151 -0.15 17.38 9.59
C ALA A 151 -0.14 15.89 9.99
N GLY A 152 1.02 15.24 9.90
CA GLY A 152 1.18 13.80 10.08
C GLY A 152 2.13 13.41 11.22
N ARG A 153 2.28 12.11 11.41
CA ARG A 153 3.21 11.52 12.36
C ARG A 153 4.63 11.56 11.78
N LEU A 154 5.57 12.13 12.55
CA LEU A 154 6.97 12.15 12.16
C LEU A 154 7.50 10.72 12.01
N GLN A 155 8.20 10.48 10.91
CA GLN A 155 8.90 9.23 10.63
C GLN A 155 10.19 9.18 11.45
N GLU A 156 10.47 8.04 12.07
CA GLU A 156 11.71 7.83 12.81
C GLU A 156 12.85 7.44 11.86
N HIS A 157 14.09 7.84 12.20
CA HIS A 157 15.28 7.64 11.36
C HIS A 157 15.52 6.17 10.97
N GLN A 158 15.07 5.21 11.77
CA GLN A 158 15.28 3.78 11.53
C GLN A 158 14.18 3.13 10.66
N GLU A 159 13.10 3.84 10.36
CA GLU A 159 11.97 3.27 9.65
C GLU A 159 12.09 3.48 8.14
N THR A 160 12.07 2.37 7.40
CA THR A 160 12.10 2.39 5.93
C THR A 160 10.71 2.53 5.30
N THR A 161 9.65 2.27 6.08
CA THR A 161 8.25 2.36 5.65
C THR A 161 7.60 3.61 6.22
N LEU A 162 6.75 4.26 5.41
CA LEU A 162 5.96 5.40 5.86
C LEU A 162 5.01 4.98 7.00
N ARG A 163 4.95 5.80 8.06
CA ARG A 163 4.09 5.56 9.23
C ARG A 163 2.61 5.76 8.97
N GLN A 164 2.25 6.48 7.91
CA GLN A 164 0.86 6.83 7.60
C GLN A 164 0.59 6.62 6.12
N SER A 165 -0.59 6.10 5.80
CA SER A 165 -1.13 6.09 4.44
C SER A 165 -1.48 7.52 4.00
N ASP A 166 -1.62 7.74 2.68
CA ASP A 166 -2.13 9.01 2.17
C ASP A 166 -3.53 9.30 2.73
N PHE A 167 -4.40 8.28 2.75
CA PHE A 167 -5.70 8.33 3.41
C PHE A 167 -5.62 8.86 4.85
N SER A 168 -4.78 8.23 5.69
CA SER A 168 -4.63 8.63 7.09
C SER A 168 -4.15 10.06 7.21
N LEU A 169 -3.16 10.47 6.41
CA LEU A 169 -2.67 11.85 6.39
C LEU A 169 -3.75 12.85 5.99
N GLY A 170 -4.59 12.52 5.00
CA GLY A 170 -5.72 13.35 4.57
C GLY A 170 -6.74 13.54 5.69
N LEU A 171 -7.17 12.45 6.34
CA LEU A 171 -8.10 12.52 7.49
C LEU A 171 -7.52 13.32 8.65
N TYR A 172 -6.25 13.11 8.99
CA TYR A 172 -5.59 13.90 10.03
C TYR A 172 -5.55 15.39 9.66
N GLY A 173 -5.28 15.70 8.40
CA GLY A 173 -5.29 17.08 7.92
C GLY A 173 -6.64 17.76 8.08
N GLN A 174 -7.74 17.07 7.72
CA GLN A 174 -9.10 17.60 7.92
C GLN A 174 -9.41 17.81 9.40
N ARG A 175 -9.04 16.84 10.26
CA ARG A 175 -9.24 16.96 11.72
C ARG A 175 -8.49 18.16 12.29
N TRP A 176 -7.28 18.44 11.82
CA TRP A 176 -6.51 19.62 12.23
C TRP A 176 -7.19 20.94 11.82
N ILE A 177 -7.67 21.03 10.58
CA ILE A 177 -8.40 22.20 10.09
C ILE A 177 -9.65 22.43 10.95
N TYR A 178 -10.49 21.40 11.08
CA TYR A 178 -11.73 21.48 11.84
C TYR A 178 -11.50 21.79 13.33
N ALA A 179 -10.51 21.16 13.96
CA ALA A 179 -10.17 21.45 15.36
C ALA A 179 -9.73 22.90 15.56
N MET A 180 -8.94 23.45 14.62
CA MET A 180 -8.49 24.84 14.71
C MET A 180 -9.60 25.84 14.41
N GLU A 181 -10.59 25.49 13.59
CA GLU A 181 -11.80 26.30 13.39
C GLU A 181 -12.65 26.34 14.66
N LEU A 182 -12.86 25.19 15.30
CA LEU A 182 -13.69 25.09 16.51
C LEU A 182 -13.00 25.71 17.74
N TRP A 183 -11.70 25.47 17.91
CA TRP A 183 -10.96 25.85 19.13
C TRP A 183 -10.04 27.05 18.94
N HIS A 184 -10.22 27.83 17.86
CA HIS A 184 -9.34 28.93 17.50
C HIS A 184 -9.03 29.87 18.67
N HIS A 185 -10.07 30.34 19.35
CA HIS A 185 -9.95 31.33 20.42
C HIS A 185 -9.09 30.81 21.59
N GLY A 186 -9.39 29.60 22.08
CA GLY A 186 -8.60 28.98 23.14
C GLY A 186 -7.16 28.69 22.72
N ALA A 187 -6.96 28.23 21.48
CA ALA A 187 -5.62 27.99 20.95
C ALA A 187 -4.77 29.27 20.91
N VAL A 188 -5.34 30.39 20.46
CA VAL A 188 -4.64 31.69 20.42
C VAL A 188 -4.28 32.16 21.84
N GLN A 189 -5.18 32.02 22.81
CA GLN A 189 -4.89 32.35 24.21
C GLN A 189 -3.73 31.51 24.77
N LEU A 190 -3.74 30.20 24.53
CA LEU A 190 -2.67 29.30 24.96
C LEU A 190 -1.32 29.62 24.28
N ILE A 191 -1.34 30.00 23.00
CA ILE A 191 -0.15 30.44 22.26
C ILE A 191 0.43 31.71 22.90
N ALA A 192 -0.42 32.66 23.30
CA ALA A 192 0.00 33.91 23.92
C ALA A 192 0.75 33.70 25.26
N LEU A 193 0.42 32.64 26.00
CA LEU A 193 1.12 32.29 27.25
C LEU A 193 2.57 31.83 27.04
N LYS A 194 2.98 31.45 25.82
CA LYS A 194 4.31 30.93 25.50
C LYS A 194 5.03 31.76 24.42
N PRO A 195 5.33 33.04 24.69
CA PRO A 195 5.91 33.96 23.69
C PRO A 195 7.27 33.47 23.16
N HIS A 196 8.08 32.81 24.00
CA HIS A 196 9.38 32.25 23.62
C HIS A 196 9.29 31.11 22.57
N LYS A 197 8.09 30.56 22.28
CA LYS A 197 7.84 29.59 21.21
C LYS A 197 7.09 30.17 20.01
N ARG A 198 6.88 31.50 19.96
CA ARG A 198 6.08 32.19 18.93
C ARG A 198 6.43 31.78 17.50
N LEU A 199 7.72 31.66 17.17
CA LEU A 199 8.17 31.26 15.83
C LEU A 199 7.67 29.86 15.43
N PHE A 200 7.63 28.90 16.37
CA PHE A 200 7.12 27.56 16.11
C PHE A 200 5.60 27.57 15.87
N PHE A 201 4.86 28.35 16.67
CA PHE A 201 3.42 28.51 16.48
C PHE A 201 3.08 29.19 15.16
N GLN A 202 3.83 30.22 14.76
CA GLN A 202 3.66 30.88 13.46
C GLN A 202 3.84 29.91 12.29
N ARG A 203 4.86 29.05 12.34
CA ARG A 203 5.06 28.01 11.32
C ARG A 203 3.89 27.03 11.25
N GLY A 204 3.37 26.62 12.41
CA GLY A 204 2.17 25.78 12.51
C GLY A 204 0.94 26.44 11.90
N LEU A 205 0.67 27.71 12.23
CA LEU A 205 -0.45 28.48 11.68
C LEU A 205 -0.31 28.74 10.17
N GLN A 206 0.90 28.99 9.69
CA GLN A 206 1.18 29.10 8.25
C GLN A 206 0.88 27.76 7.54
N THR A 207 1.29 26.65 8.15
CA THR A 207 1.00 25.32 7.60
C THR A 207 -0.50 25.05 7.60
N LEU A 208 -1.22 25.39 8.67
CA LEU A 208 -2.68 25.30 8.71
C LEU A 208 -3.32 26.08 7.57
N SER A 209 -2.86 27.31 7.30
CA SER A 209 -3.36 28.12 6.17
C SER A 209 -3.07 27.47 4.81
N LEU A 210 -1.90 26.87 4.64
CA LEU A 210 -1.57 26.11 3.42
C LEU A 210 -2.43 24.85 3.28
N MET A 211 -2.72 24.18 4.39
CA MET A 211 -3.64 23.03 4.42
C MET A 211 -5.04 23.49 4.00
N GLN A 212 -5.60 24.54 4.59
CA GLN A 212 -6.93 25.06 4.22
C GLN A 212 -7.06 25.38 2.72
N LYS A 213 -5.99 25.82 2.05
CA LYS A 213 -5.97 26.05 0.60
C LYS A 213 -5.80 24.77 -0.24
N ALA A 214 -5.32 23.71 0.39
CA ALA A 214 -5.05 22.42 -0.25
C ALA A 214 -6.26 21.46 -0.21
N PHE A 215 -7.18 21.66 0.73
CA PHE A 215 -8.47 20.97 0.74
C PHE A 215 -9.47 21.69 -0.18
#